data_AF-A0A1G1HVA7-F1
#
_entry.id   AF-A0A1G1HVA7-F1
#
_cell.length_a   1.000
_cell.length_b   1.000
_cell.length_c   1.000
_cell.angle_alpha   90.00
_cell.angle_beta   90.00
_cell.angle_gamma   90.00
#
_symmetry.space_group_name_H-M   'P 1'
#
loop_
_entity.id
_entity.type
_entity.pdbx_description
1 polymer ?
#
loop_
_entity_poly.entity_id
_entity_poly.type
_entity_poly.pdbx_seq_one_letter_code
_entity_poly.pdbx_strand_id
1 'polypeptide(L)'
;MQITLIVALIISIAVAVFAIQNSASVVVSVLFWNIETSLVILVLGSALAGALVSALLASVRWVRLSKELRASRRRIRELETGGTTEPLPPASNDPR
;
A
#
# COMPACT_ATOMS: atom_id res chain seq x y z
N MET A 1 -25.27 5.42 -4.30
CA MET A 1 -24.72 6.46 -5.21
C MET A 1 -25.04 7.86 -4.66
N GLN A 2 -26.30 8.30 -4.58
CA GLN A 2 -26.65 9.65 -4.10
C GLN A 2 -26.32 9.89 -2.61
N ILE A 3 -26.56 8.89 -1.75
CA ILE A 3 -26.25 9.00 -0.31
C ILE A 3 -24.76 9.25 -0.07
N THR A 4 -23.87 8.59 -0.83
CA THR A 4 -22.42 8.79 -0.74
C THR A 4 -22.03 10.24 -1.04
N LEU A 5 -22.66 10.86 -2.04
CA LEU A 5 -22.42 12.27 -2.37
C LEU A 5 -22.93 13.20 -1.26
N ILE A 6 -24.12 12.93 -0.71
CA ILE A 6 -24.67 13.72 0.39
C ILE A 6 -23.77 13.63 1.63
N VAL A 7 -23.34 12.42 2.00
CA VAL A 7 -22.42 12.21 3.12
C VAL A 7 -21.07 12.89 2.87
N ALA A 8 -20.51 12.75 1.66
CA ALA A 8 -19.27 13.43 1.30
C ALA A 8 -19.40 14.95 1.36
N LEU A 9 -20.55 15.51 0.97
CA LEU A 9 -20.82 16.94 1.05
C LEU A 9 -20.88 17.41 2.51
N ILE A 10 -21.58 16.69 3.39
CA ILE A 10 -21.64 17.00 4.82
C ILE A 10 -20.23 16.98 5.44
N ILE A 11 -19.44 15.93 5.13
CA ILE A 11 -18.05 15.82 5.61
C ILE A 11 -17.21 16.99 5.07
N SER A 12 -17.34 17.32 3.79
CA SER A 12 -16.60 18.43 3.17
C SER A 12 -16.91 19.77 3.85
N ILE A 13 -18.19 20.04 4.15
CA ILE A 13 -18.61 21.24 4.89
C ILE A 13 -18.00 21.24 6.29
N ALA A 14 -18.04 20.12 7.01
CA ALA A 14 -17.45 20.01 8.34
C ALA A 14 -15.92 20.28 8.32
N VAL A 15 -15.20 19.75 7.32
CA VAL A 15 -13.78 20.00 7.11
C VAL A 15 -13.53 21.48 6.79
N ALA A 16 -14.35 22.11 5.96
CA ALA A 16 -14.22 23.53 5.63
C ALA A 16 -14.43 24.42 6.88
N VAL A 17 -15.44 24.13 7.69
CA VAL A 17 -15.69 24.82 8.96
C VAL A 17 -14.51 24.64 9.92
N PHE A 18 -13.99 23.42 10.04
CA PHE A 18 -12.79 23.14 10.85
C PHE A 18 -11.58 23.95 10.38
N ALA A 19 -11.36 24.04 9.06
CA ALA A 19 -10.27 24.81 8.48
C ALA A 19 -10.37 26.30 8.77
N ILE A 20 -11.58 26.87 8.67
CA ILE A 20 -11.83 28.29 8.98
C ILE A 20 -11.61 28.56 10.47
N GLN A 21 -12.11 27.70 11.36
CA GLN A 21 -11.95 27.89 12.81
C GLN A 21 -10.49 27.76 13.27
N ASN A 22 -9.71 26.94 12.59
CA ASN A 22 -8.29 26.71 12.88
C ASN A 22 -7.37 27.41 11.86
N SER A 23 -7.84 28.52 11.29
CA SER A 23 -7.08 29.36 10.35
C SER A 23 -6.07 30.30 11.03
N ALA A 24 -6.00 30.27 12.36
CA ALA A 24 -5.04 31.05 13.13
C ALA A 24 -3.61 30.81 12.64
N SER A 25 -2.89 31.91 12.38
CA SER A 25 -1.51 31.88 11.92
C SER A 25 -0.59 31.40 13.04
N VAL A 26 0.26 30.44 12.73
CA VAL A 26 1.26 29.84 13.61
C VAL A 26 2.60 29.89 12.89
N VAL A 27 3.63 30.36 13.59
CA VAL A 27 5.00 30.30 13.12
C VAL A 27 5.62 28.98 13.55
N VAL A 28 6.14 28.23 12.59
CA VAL A 28 6.78 26.94 12.81
C VAL A 28 8.26 27.06 12.42
N SER A 29 9.12 26.78 13.39
CA SER A 29 10.57 26.72 13.19
C SER A 29 10.99 25.27 12.98
N VAL A 30 11.40 24.92 11.75
CA VAL A 30 11.90 23.58 11.40
C VAL A 30 13.38 23.67 11.09
N LEU A 31 14.21 23.20 12.02
CA LEU A 31 15.68 23.18 11.94
C LEU A 31 16.31 24.58 11.72
N PHE A 32 16.30 25.09 10.48
CA PHE A 32 16.77 26.44 10.11
C PHE A 32 15.72 27.26 9.36
N TRP A 33 14.54 26.70 9.11
CA TRP A 33 13.46 27.37 8.39
C TRP A 33 12.41 27.89 9.35
N ASN A 34 11.86 29.06 9.07
CA ASN A 34 10.71 29.61 9.77
C ASN A 34 9.60 29.78 8.75
N ILE A 35 8.48 29.11 8.97
CA ILE A 35 7.34 29.09 8.06
C ILE A 35 6.14 29.60 8.83
N GLU A 36 5.48 30.61 8.29
CA GLU A 36 4.20 31.08 8.80
C GLU A 36 3.07 30.38 8.05
N THR A 37 2.21 29.66 8.77
CA THR A 37 1.10 28.90 8.17
C THR A 37 -0.03 28.72 9.17
N SER A 38 -1.19 28.23 8.72
CA SER A 38 -2.27 27.90 9.65
C SER A 38 -2.06 26.52 10.29
N LEU A 39 -2.61 26.33 11.49
CA LEU A 39 -2.53 25.05 12.20
C LEU A 39 -3.08 23.88 11.36
N VAL A 40 -4.16 24.11 10.60
CA VAL A 40 -4.77 23.08 9.73
C VAL A 40 -3.81 22.65 8.64
N ILE A 41 -3.18 23.61 7.94
CA ILE A 41 -2.24 23.30 6.86
C ILE A 41 -1.04 22.54 7.42
N LEU A 42 -0.56 22.92 8.61
CA LEU A 42 0.54 22.23 9.28
C LEU A 42 0.18 20.77 9.61
N VAL A 43 -0.98 20.53 10.24
CA VAL A 43 -1.41 19.19 10.62
C VAL A 43 -1.66 18.31 9.40
N LEU A 44 -2.41 18.81 8.41
CA LEU A 44 -2.71 18.06 7.18
C LEU A 44 -1.44 17.81 6.36
N GLY A 45 -0.59 18.81 6.23
CA GLY A 45 0.69 18.70 5.51
C GLY A 45 1.62 17.67 6.16
N SER A 46 1.75 17.69 7.49
CA SER A 46 2.59 16.72 8.22
C SER A 46 2.05 15.30 8.13
N ALA A 47 0.73 15.11 8.29
CA ALA A 47 0.07 13.82 8.14
C ALA A 47 0.23 13.27 6.71
N LEU A 48 0.03 14.10 5.69
CA LEU A 48 0.20 13.69 4.29
C LEU A 48 1.65 13.30 3.99
N ALA A 49 2.62 14.08 4.48
CA ALA A 49 4.04 13.75 4.33
C ALA A 49 4.39 12.41 5.01
N GLY A 50 3.90 12.18 6.23
CA GLY A 50 4.07 10.91 6.93
C GLY A 50 3.44 9.73 6.21
N ALA A 51 2.23 9.92 5.65
CA ALA A 51 1.55 8.90 4.85
C ALA A 51 2.32 8.58 3.55
N LEU A 52 2.85 9.59 2.86
CA LEU A 52 3.68 9.41 1.67
C LEU A 52 4.96 8.62 1.97
N VAL A 53 5.67 8.97 3.04
CA VAL A 53 6.86 8.22 3.49
C VAL A 53 6.48 6.77 3.82
N SER A 54 5.39 6.56 4.56
CA SER A 54 4.90 5.22 4.92
C SER A 54 4.51 4.41 3.68
N ALA A 55 3.84 5.02 2.70
CA ALA A 55 3.45 4.38 1.45
C ALA A 55 4.67 3.98 0.62
N LEU A 56 5.71 4.82 0.59
CA LEU A 56 6.95 4.50 -0.11
C LEU A 56 7.67 3.31 0.53
N LEU A 57 7.81 3.30 1.86
CA LEU A 57 8.40 2.18 2.60
C LEU A 57 7.60 0.88 2.40
N ALA A 58 6.26 0.96 2.47
CA ALA A 58 5.39 -0.17 2.21
C ALA A 58 5.58 -0.71 0.78
N SER A 59 5.66 0.18 -0.21
CA SER A 59 5.83 -0.20 -1.63
C SER A 59 7.10 -1.04 -1.85
N VAL A 60 8.22 -0.65 -1.22
CA VAL A 60 9.47 -1.43 -1.30
C VAL A 60 9.28 -2.84 -0.74
N ARG A 61 8.59 -2.97 0.41
CA ARG A 61 8.30 -4.29 1.01
C ARG A 61 7.39 -5.12 0.12
N TRP A 62 6.36 -4.53 -0.46
CA TRP A 62 5.45 -5.18 -1.41
C TRP A 62 6.18 -5.76 -2.61
N VAL A 63 7.17 -5.04 -3.17
CA VAL A 63 7.98 -5.53 -4.30
C VAL A 63 8.81 -6.75 -3.91
N ARG A 64 9.46 -6.73 -2.74
CA ARG A 64 10.26 -7.87 -2.24
C ARG A 64 9.38 -9.12 -2.03
N LEU A 65 8.26 -8.94 -1.33
CA LEU A 65 7.27 -10.00 -1.11
C LEU A 65 6.76 -10.58 -2.43
N SER A 66 6.49 -9.72 -3.41
CA SER A 66 6.03 -10.16 -4.74
C SER A 66 7.09 -11.00 -5.48
N LYS A 67 8.38 -10.66 -5.33
CA LYS A 67 9.48 -11.45 -5.91
C LYS A 67 9.62 -12.82 -5.21
N GLU A 68 9.58 -12.85 -3.88
CA GLU A 68 9.62 -14.09 -3.09
C GLU A 68 8.43 -15.01 -3.40
N LEU A 69 7.23 -14.44 -3.56
CA LEU A 69 6.03 -15.18 -3.99
C LEU A 69 6.22 -15.83 -5.36
N ARG A 70 6.80 -15.10 -6.32
CA ARG A 70 7.09 -15.64 -7.65
C ARG A 70 8.15 -16.73 -7.61
N ALA A 71 9.20 -16.55 -6.81
CA ALA A 71 10.27 -17.55 -6.65
C ALA A 71 9.74 -18.83 -6.00
N SER A 72 8.95 -18.71 -4.93
CA SER A 72 8.33 -19.84 -4.24
C SER A 72 7.37 -20.60 -5.16
N ARG A 73 6.54 -19.90 -5.94
CA ARG A 73 5.63 -20.51 -6.93
C ARG A 73 6.37 -21.23 -8.06
N ARG A 74 7.58 -20.81 -8.42
CA ARG A 74 8.42 -21.53 -9.41
C ARG A 74 8.93 -22.85 -8.84
N ARG A 75 9.45 -22.83 -7.61
CA ARG A 75 9.91 -24.06 -6.93
C ARG A 75 8.80 -25.08 -6.74
N ILE A 76 7.59 -24.64 -6.36
CA ILE A 76 6.43 -25.55 -6.24
C ILE A 76 6.15 -26.23 -7.59
N ARG A 77 6.10 -25.48 -8.69
CA ARG A 77 5.90 -26.06 -10.03
C ARG A 77 7.01 -27.01 -10.46
N GLU A 78 8.26 -26.68 -10.18
CA GLU A 78 9.40 -27.55 -10.51
C GLU A 78 9.31 -28.89 -9.77
N LEU A 79 8.92 -28.87 -8.49
CA LEU A 79 8.71 -30.08 -7.69
C LEU A 79 7.48 -30.89 -8.16
N GLU A 80 6.37 -30.23 -8.50
CA GLU A 80 5.17 -30.88 -9.06
C GLU A 80 5.47 -31.54 -10.43
N THR A 81 6.29 -30.89 -11.26
CA THR A 81 6.65 -31.42 -12.59
C THR A 81 7.68 -32.55 -12.50
N GLY A 82 8.64 -32.45 -11.57
CA GLY A 82 9.66 -33.49 -11.35
C GLY A 82 9.12 -34.78 -10.70
N GLY A 83 7.96 -34.75 -10.05
CA GLY A 83 7.31 -35.92 -9.47
C GLY A 83 6.53 -36.79 -10.47
N THR A 84 6.37 -36.37 -11.73
CA THR A 84 5.52 -37.07 -12.73
C THR A 84 6.32 -37.74 -13.86
N THR A 85 7.67 -37.67 -13.81
CA THR A 85 8.58 -38.31 -14.77
C THR A 85 9.34 -39.49 -14.16
N GLU A 86 8.72 -40.26 -13.27
CA GLU A 86 9.06 -41.68 -13.25
C GLU A 86 8.29 -42.30 -14.42
N PRO A 87 8.95 -42.61 -15.55
CA PRO A 87 8.26 -43.27 -16.65
C PRO A 87 7.69 -44.56 -16.06
N LEU A 88 6.39 -44.82 -16.25
CA LEU A 88 5.83 -46.13 -15.88
C LEU A 88 6.80 -47.19 -16.42
N PRO A 89 7.29 -48.12 -15.57
CA PRO A 89 8.14 -49.19 -16.05
C PRO A 89 7.45 -49.81 -17.26
N PRO A 90 8.17 -49.98 -18.39
CA PRO A 90 7.56 -50.38 -19.65
C PRO A 90 6.68 -51.59 -19.36
N ALA A 91 5.40 -51.49 -19.68
CA ALA A 91 4.43 -52.55 -19.46
C ALA A 91 5.06 -53.83 -20.01
N SER A 92 5.42 -54.74 -19.11
CA SER A 92 6.02 -56.00 -19.47
C SER A 92 4.98 -56.75 -20.29
N ASN A 93 5.11 -56.70 -21.62
CA ASN A 93 4.44 -57.63 -22.50
C ASN A 93 5.01 -59.00 -22.15
N ASP A 94 4.36 -59.70 -21.23
CA ASP A 94 4.53 -61.12 -21.00
C ASP A 94 3.54 -61.84 -21.91
N PRO A 95 4.00 -62.47 -23.01
CA PRO A 95 3.17 -63.35 -23.81
C PRO A 95 3.26 -64.74 -23.18
N ARG A 96 2.37 -65.04 -22.24
CA ARG A 96 2.09 -66.41 -21.79
C ARG A 96 0.66 -66.79 -22.13
#